data_AF-A0A5D6Y9G6-F1
#
_entry.id   AF-A0A5D6Y9G6-F1
#
_cell.length_a   1.000
_cell.length_b   1.000
_cell.length_c   1.000
_cell.angle_alpha   90.00
_cell.angle_beta   90.00
_cell.angle_gamma   90.00
#
_symmetry.space_group_name_H-M   'P 1'
#
loop_
_entity.id
_entity.type
_entity.pdbx_description
1 polymer ?
#
loop_
_entity_poly.entity_id
_entity_poly.type
_entity_poly.pdbx_seq_one_letter_code
_entity_poly.pdbx_strand_id
1 'polypeptide(L)'
;MSKTQWTRAEHCLLLRAWLEVAEDVDSSEKPSKAVLNERVFQRFAALSVGDCKRTGSAAGIQMAVLAFNFRFIVDYNLEHGANAWVSLDPTERADVYSREKTAAYNFVDLDPAMTQTMTRIRKHLQIEFPANSATSTSRHRVREKRKLPDDDVACTASATSFQAVIDEHRGAESTSDGDSSDADDHPSGYATNPKTRRLATGNGKQANRTRRTTFVNTKEMDAIMVAFRKTSDRMNQLTHRLEHLVTIDRRRQGDDDGADQSV
;
A
#
# COMPACT_ATOMS: atom_id res chain seq x y z
N MET A 1 4.09 0.41 21.86
CA MET A 1 5.25 0.09 21.01
C MET A 1 5.26 1.04 19.82
N SER A 2 6.25 1.95 19.72
CA SER A 2 6.40 2.82 18.55
C SER A 2 6.69 1.96 17.32
N LYS A 3 5.91 2.11 16.24
CA LYS A 3 6.25 1.46 14.97
C LYS A 3 7.61 1.98 14.51
N THR A 4 8.63 1.12 14.53
CA THR A 4 9.97 1.48 14.06
C THR A 4 9.87 1.84 12.58
N GLN A 5 10.06 3.11 12.24
CA GLN A 5 10.07 3.57 10.85
C GLN A 5 11.25 2.94 10.10
N TRP A 6 11.09 2.60 8.82
CA TRP A 6 12.20 2.12 7.98
C TRP A 6 13.14 3.28 7.65
N THR A 7 14.43 3.07 7.91
CA THR A 7 15.49 4.03 7.59
C THR A 7 15.95 3.88 6.14
N ARG A 8 16.61 4.91 5.60
CA ARG A 8 17.22 4.84 4.27
C ARG A 8 18.25 3.69 4.18
N ALA A 9 19.06 3.49 5.23
CA ALA A 9 20.06 2.43 5.26
C ALA A 9 19.41 1.04 5.17
N GLU A 10 18.32 0.81 5.92
CA GLU A 10 17.56 -0.44 5.84
C GLU A 10 16.95 -0.65 4.44
N HIS A 11 16.42 0.39 3.80
CA HIS A 11 15.93 0.26 2.43
C HIS A 11 17.05 -0.11 1.44
N CYS A 12 18.23 0.50 1.56
CA CYS A 12 19.38 0.18 0.71
C CYS A 12 19.83 -1.27 0.90
N LEU A 13 19.89 -1.74 2.15
CA LEU A 13 20.22 -3.14 2.45
C LEU A 13 19.17 -4.11 1.91
N LEU A 14 17.88 -3.78 2.05
CA LEU A 14 16.79 -4.60 1.51
C LEU A 14 16.83 -4.68 -0.02
N LEU A 15 17.06 -3.55 -0.70
CA LEU A 15 17.20 -3.51 -2.16
C LEU A 15 18.44 -4.27 -2.63
N ARG A 16 19.55 -4.18 -1.90
CA ARG A 16 20.75 -4.97 -2.19
C ARG A 16 20.49 -6.46 -2.05
N ALA A 17 19.88 -6.89 -0.94
CA ALA A 17 19.50 -8.28 -0.73
C ALA A 17 18.58 -8.79 -1.84
N TRP A 18 17.61 -7.96 -2.25
CA TRP A 18 16.69 -8.29 -3.32
C TRP A 18 17.39 -8.40 -4.67
N LEU A 19 18.32 -7.50 -4.99
CA LEU A 19 19.11 -7.58 -6.22
C LEU A 19 19.97 -8.84 -6.27
N GLU A 20 20.69 -9.17 -5.20
CA GLU A 20 21.53 -10.37 -5.15
C GLU A 20 20.68 -11.64 -5.36
N VAL A 21 19.52 -11.74 -4.70
CA VAL A 21 18.59 -12.87 -4.93
C VAL A 21 18.02 -12.86 -6.34
N ALA A 22 17.71 -11.70 -6.92
CA ALA A 22 17.20 -11.60 -8.28
C ALA A 22 18.23 -12.02 -9.33
N GLU A 23 19.51 -11.74 -9.10
CA GLU A 23 20.63 -12.16 -9.95
C GLU A 23 20.87 -13.66 -9.86
N ASP A 24 20.62 -14.28 -8.71
CA ASP A 24 20.78 -15.73 -8.48
C ASP A 24 19.59 -16.57 -9.01
N VAL A 25 18.43 -15.97 -9.28
CA VAL A 25 17.28 -16.71 -9.82
C VAL A 25 17.54 -17.07 -11.28
N ASP A 26 17.66 -18.37 -11.56
CA ASP A 26 17.70 -18.90 -12.92
C ASP A 26 16.50 -18.42 -13.73
N SER A 27 16.75 -17.90 -14.93
CA SER A 27 15.70 -17.34 -15.80
C SER A 27 14.63 -18.37 -16.21
N SER A 28 14.90 -19.67 -16.05
CA SER A 28 13.98 -20.77 -16.32
C SER A 28 13.03 -21.10 -15.16
N GLU A 29 13.35 -20.72 -13.92
CA GLU A 29 12.53 -21.03 -12.75
C GLU A 29 12.02 -19.72 -12.13
N LYS A 30 10.71 -19.45 -12.28
CA LYS A 30 10.07 -18.31 -11.59
C LYS A 30 9.65 -18.76 -10.19
N PRO A 31 10.40 -18.42 -9.11
CA PRO A 31 10.02 -18.81 -7.76
C PRO A 31 8.67 -18.19 -7.40
N SER A 32 7.90 -18.89 -6.56
CA SER A 32 6.68 -18.31 -6.01
C SER A 32 7.01 -17.04 -5.21
N LYS A 33 6.06 -16.11 -5.13
CA LYS A 33 6.25 -14.86 -4.37
C LYS A 33 6.66 -15.10 -2.92
N ALA A 34 6.13 -16.14 -2.28
CA ALA A 34 6.47 -16.50 -0.91
C ALA A 34 7.93 -16.97 -0.79
N VAL A 35 8.37 -17.85 -1.70
CA VAL A 35 9.76 -18.34 -1.74
C VAL A 35 10.73 -17.20 -2.03
N LEU A 36 10.40 -16.32 -2.98
CA LEU A 36 11.22 -15.16 -3.29
C LEU A 36 11.35 -14.23 -2.06
N ASN A 37 10.24 -13.88 -1.42
CA ASN A 37 10.25 -13.02 -0.23
C ASN A 37 11.09 -13.62 0.91
N GLU A 38 10.98 -14.92 1.12
CA GLU A 38 11.77 -15.62 2.14
C GLU A 38 13.27 -15.57 1.82
N ARG A 39 13.68 -15.88 0.58
CA ARG A 39 15.09 -15.78 0.16
C ARG A 39 15.65 -14.36 0.32
N VAL A 40 14.87 -13.34 -0.08
CA VAL A 40 15.25 -11.94 0.09
C VAL A 40 15.40 -11.57 1.56
N PHE A 41 14.49 -12.03 2.42
CA PHE A 41 14.58 -11.77 3.86
C PHE A 41 15.81 -12.45 4.49
N GLN A 42 16.07 -13.70 4.16
CA GLN A 42 17.26 -14.41 4.64
C GLN A 42 18.54 -13.68 4.24
N ARG A 43 18.61 -13.21 2.99
CA ARG A 43 19.77 -12.44 2.53
C ARG A 43 19.87 -11.08 3.22
N PHE A 44 18.76 -10.38 3.42
CA PHE A 44 18.70 -9.12 4.15
C PHE A 44 19.16 -9.28 5.61
N ALA A 45 18.72 -10.34 6.29
CA ALA A 45 19.14 -10.66 7.66
C ALA A 45 20.65 -10.94 7.73
N ALA A 46 21.20 -11.68 6.77
CA ALA A 46 22.64 -11.95 6.67
C ALA A 46 23.45 -10.66 6.43
N LEU A 47 22.99 -9.77 5.55
CA LEU A 47 23.63 -8.47 5.29
C LEU A 47 23.53 -7.50 6.47
N SER A 48 22.56 -7.69 7.37
CA SER A 48 22.37 -6.86 8.56
C SER A 48 23.32 -7.20 9.72
N VAL A 49 24.26 -8.14 9.54
CA VAL A 49 25.30 -8.52 10.51
C VAL A 49 24.72 -8.87 11.90
N GLY A 50 23.52 -9.45 11.94
CA GLY A 50 22.85 -9.87 13.19
C GLY A 50 21.96 -8.81 13.86
N ASP A 51 21.98 -7.55 13.42
CA ASP A 51 21.14 -6.47 13.98
C ASP A 51 19.76 -6.34 13.32
N CYS A 52 19.29 -7.39 12.65
CA CYS A 52 18.02 -7.36 11.94
C CYS A 52 16.83 -7.36 12.93
N LYS A 53 16.26 -6.18 13.18
CA LYS A 53 15.04 -6.00 14.00
C LYS A 53 13.74 -6.24 13.22
N ARG A 54 13.83 -6.57 11.93
CA ARG A 54 12.68 -6.72 11.03
C ARG A 54 12.30 -8.18 10.89
N THR A 55 11.01 -8.44 10.68
CA THR A 55 10.50 -9.78 10.35
C THR A 55 10.42 -9.97 8.84
N GLY A 56 10.37 -11.23 8.38
CA GLY A 56 10.18 -11.54 6.95
C GLY A 56 8.89 -10.96 6.38
N SER A 57 7.81 -10.95 7.15
CA SER A 57 6.55 -10.31 6.76
C SER A 57 6.70 -8.80 6.57
N ALA A 58 7.41 -8.11 7.48
CA ALA A 58 7.67 -6.68 7.37
C ALA A 58 8.53 -6.35 6.15
N ALA A 59 9.55 -7.17 5.87
CA ALA A 59 10.38 -7.03 4.67
C ALA A 59 9.56 -7.22 3.39
N GLY A 60 8.72 -8.26 3.33
CA GLY A 60 7.84 -8.52 2.19
C GLY A 60 6.83 -7.40 1.92
N ILE A 61 6.26 -6.80 2.98
CA ILE A 61 5.41 -5.60 2.85
C ILE A 61 6.23 -4.43 2.30
N GLN A 62 7.44 -4.23 2.81
CA GLN A 62 8.28 -3.12 2.38
C GLN A 62 8.75 -3.27 0.93
N MET A 63 9.06 -4.49 0.47
CA MET A 63 9.34 -4.78 -0.93
C MET A 63 8.17 -4.38 -1.83
N ALA A 64 6.93 -4.69 -1.43
CA ALA A 64 5.74 -4.29 -2.18
C ALA A 64 5.58 -2.76 -2.24
N VAL A 65 5.85 -2.06 -1.13
CA VAL A 65 5.85 -0.58 -1.07
C VAL A 65 6.90 0.00 -2.02
N LEU A 66 8.13 -0.53 -2.01
CA LEU A 66 9.20 -0.06 -2.90
C LEU A 66 8.87 -0.32 -4.38
N ALA A 67 8.31 -1.48 -4.70
CA ALA A 67 7.85 -1.82 -6.05
C ALA A 67 6.76 -0.86 -6.55
N PHE A 68 5.79 -0.53 -5.69
CA PHE A 68 4.74 0.42 -6.02
C PHE A 68 5.29 1.85 -6.23
N ASN A 69 6.15 2.33 -5.34
CA ASN A 69 6.78 3.65 -5.50
C ASN A 69 7.63 3.72 -6.77
N PHE A 70 8.41 2.68 -7.07
CA PHE A 70 9.20 2.62 -8.30
C PHE A 70 8.34 2.66 -9.56
N ARG A 71 7.23 1.91 -9.55
CA ARG A 71 6.26 1.95 -10.65
C ARG A 71 5.70 3.35 -10.87
N PHE A 72 5.27 4.01 -9.79
CA PHE A 72 4.78 5.39 -9.86
C PHE A 72 5.80 6.33 -10.50
N ILE A 73 7.08 6.20 -10.14
CA ILE A 73 8.17 7.01 -10.72
C ILE A 73 8.34 6.73 -12.22
N VAL A 74 8.26 5.45 -12.63
CA VAL A 74 8.32 5.07 -14.05
C VAL A 74 7.15 5.68 -14.82
N ASP A 75 5.92 5.52 -14.32
CA ASP A 75 4.71 6.06 -14.94
C ASP A 75 4.80 7.60 -15.04
N TYR A 76 5.24 8.28 -13.97
CA TYR A 76 5.45 9.72 -13.96
C TYR A 76 6.47 10.18 -15.02
N ASN A 77 7.61 9.49 -15.12
CA ASN A 77 8.64 9.80 -16.12
C ASN A 77 8.16 9.54 -17.56
N LEU A 78 7.28 8.56 -17.79
CA LEU A 78 6.70 8.33 -19.12
C LEU A 78 5.81 9.50 -19.55
N GLU A 79 5.07 10.10 -18.61
CA GLU A 79 4.13 11.20 -18.88
C GLU A 79 4.82 12.57 -19.00
N HIS A 80 5.86 12.81 -18.19
CA HIS A 80 6.49 14.13 -18.04
C HIS A 80 7.86 14.23 -18.72
N GLY A 81 8.34 13.13 -19.30
CA GLY A 81 9.64 13.05 -19.96
C GLY A 81 10.69 12.28 -19.14
N ALA A 82 11.68 11.74 -19.85
CA ALA A 82 12.73 10.93 -19.24
C ALA A 82 13.44 11.71 -18.12
N ASN A 83 13.56 11.08 -16.95
CA ASN A 83 14.18 11.64 -15.73
C ASN A 83 13.47 12.87 -15.13
N ALA A 84 12.21 13.15 -15.50
CA ALA A 84 11.43 14.24 -14.92
C ALA A 84 11.35 14.14 -13.38
N TRP A 85 11.11 12.93 -12.85
CA TRP A 85 11.03 12.68 -11.41
C TRP A 85 12.30 13.07 -10.67
N VAL A 86 13.48 12.70 -11.20
CA VAL A 86 14.78 12.95 -10.54
C VAL A 86 15.14 14.45 -10.57
N SER A 87 14.54 15.20 -11.49
CA SER A 87 14.77 16.64 -11.64
C SER A 87 13.97 17.49 -10.63
N LEU A 88 12.97 16.90 -9.95
CA LEU A 88 12.16 17.57 -8.94
C LEU A 88 12.89 17.66 -7.59
N ASP A 89 12.69 18.77 -6.88
CA ASP A 89 13.15 18.88 -5.49
C ASP A 89 12.47 17.81 -4.60
N PRO A 90 13.12 17.28 -3.54
CA PRO A 90 12.47 16.35 -2.61
C PRO A 90 11.11 16.83 -2.08
N THR A 91 10.93 18.14 -1.88
CA THR A 91 9.67 18.74 -1.43
C THR A 91 8.59 18.62 -2.52
N GLU A 92 8.94 18.92 -3.77
CA GLU A 92 8.05 18.81 -4.91
C GLU A 92 7.67 17.36 -5.19
N ARG A 93 8.61 16.42 -5.06
CA ARG A 93 8.33 14.97 -5.17
C ARG A 93 7.31 14.52 -4.15
N ALA A 94 7.45 14.96 -2.89
CA ALA A 94 6.47 14.66 -1.86
C ALA A 94 5.09 15.26 -2.17
N ASP A 95 5.04 16.49 -2.69
CA ASP A 95 3.80 17.16 -3.07
C ASP A 95 3.12 16.46 -4.26
N VAL A 96 3.85 16.16 -5.33
CA VAL A 96 3.35 15.41 -6.49
C VAL A 96 2.80 14.06 -6.05
N TYR A 97 3.57 13.32 -5.24
CA TYR A 97 3.10 12.04 -4.72
C TYR A 97 1.82 12.19 -3.89
N SER A 98 1.74 13.21 -3.03
CA SER A 98 0.56 13.43 -2.18
C SER A 98 -0.72 13.75 -2.96
N ARG A 99 -0.61 14.46 -4.09
CA ARG A 99 -1.76 14.81 -4.96
C ARG A 99 -2.26 13.64 -5.77
N GLU A 100 -1.34 12.83 -6.30
CA GLU A 100 -1.66 11.66 -7.12
C GLU A 100 -2.09 10.44 -6.26
N LYS A 101 -1.94 10.55 -4.94
CA LYS A 101 -2.21 9.47 -4.01
C LYS A 101 -3.68 9.04 -3.99
N THR A 102 -3.93 7.78 -4.30
CA THR A 102 -4.95 6.98 -3.62
C THR A 102 -4.36 6.51 -2.29
N ALA A 103 -5.09 6.71 -1.18
CA ALA A 103 -4.60 6.65 0.21
C ALA A 103 -3.84 5.36 0.67
N ALA A 104 -3.66 4.37 -0.19
CA ALA A 104 -3.30 3.00 0.14
C ALA A 104 -1.80 2.71 0.38
N TYR A 105 -0.85 3.62 0.12
CA TYR A 105 0.58 3.28 0.29
C TYR A 105 1.42 4.38 0.96
N ASN A 106 2.45 3.95 1.69
CA ASN A 106 3.44 4.86 2.27
C ASN A 106 4.38 5.36 1.17
N PHE A 107 4.59 6.67 1.12
CA PHE A 107 5.58 7.27 0.25
C PHE A 107 6.97 6.91 0.75
N VAL A 108 7.79 6.36 -0.14
CA VAL A 108 9.22 6.20 0.11
C VAL A 108 9.92 6.94 -1.02
N ASP A 109 10.62 8.01 -0.67
CA ASP A 109 11.41 8.75 -1.66
C ASP A 109 12.57 7.87 -2.14
N LEU A 110 12.46 7.37 -3.38
CA LEU A 110 13.52 6.60 -4.01
C LEU A 110 14.53 7.56 -4.61
N ASP A 111 15.74 7.55 -4.06
CA ASP A 111 16.85 8.29 -4.63
C ASP A 111 17.32 7.65 -5.96
N PRO A 112 18.22 8.31 -6.72
CA PRO A 112 18.69 7.77 -8.00
C PRO A 112 19.32 6.39 -7.91
N ALA A 113 20.06 6.11 -6.83
CA ALA A 113 20.74 4.82 -6.63
C ALA A 113 19.73 3.70 -6.32
N MET A 114 18.72 3.98 -5.50
CA MET A 114 17.62 3.05 -5.23
C MET A 114 16.80 2.78 -6.49
N THR A 115 16.52 3.81 -7.28
CA THR A 115 15.80 3.72 -8.56
C THR A 115 16.57 2.87 -9.58
N GLN A 116 17.88 3.07 -9.70
CA GLN A 116 18.74 2.26 -10.55
C GLN A 116 18.75 0.78 -10.11
N THR A 117 18.80 0.52 -8.80
CA THR A 117 18.75 -0.83 -8.24
C THR A 117 17.43 -1.51 -8.56
N MET A 118 16.30 -0.80 -8.41
CA MET A 118 14.97 -1.30 -8.77
C MET A 118 14.84 -1.61 -10.27
N THR A 119 15.43 -0.79 -11.14
CA THR A 119 15.48 -1.07 -12.59
C THR A 119 16.20 -2.38 -12.89
N ARG A 120 17.32 -2.66 -12.20
CA ARG A 120 18.04 -3.94 -12.33
C ARG A 120 17.20 -5.11 -11.83
N ILE A 121 16.61 -5.01 -10.63
CA ILE A 121 15.73 -6.04 -10.05
C ILE A 121 14.58 -6.37 -11.02
N ARG A 122 13.92 -5.35 -11.58
CA ARG A 122 12.83 -5.53 -12.56
C ARG A 122 13.30 -6.31 -13.79
N LYS A 123 14.50 -6.02 -14.30
CA LYS A 123 15.07 -6.69 -15.47
C LYS A 123 15.28 -8.19 -15.20
N HIS A 124 15.80 -8.54 -14.02
CA HIS A 124 16.06 -9.93 -13.64
C HIS A 124 14.78 -10.72 -13.37
N LEU A 125 13.87 -10.16 -12.58
CA LEU A 125 12.65 -10.87 -12.15
C LEU A 125 11.50 -10.78 -13.16
N GLN A 126 11.68 -10.07 -14.28
CA GLN A 126 10.63 -9.78 -15.26
C GLN A 126 9.33 -9.34 -14.59
N ILE A 127 9.43 -8.48 -13.57
CA ILE A 127 8.24 -8.04 -12.82
C ILE A 127 7.37 -7.23 -13.77
N GLU A 128 6.31 -7.85 -14.23
CA GLU A 128 5.24 -7.16 -14.94
C GLU A 128 4.42 -6.38 -13.93
N PHE A 129 4.46 -5.06 -14.07
CA PHE A 129 3.53 -4.19 -13.39
C PHE A 129 2.26 -4.16 -14.24
N PRO A 130 1.12 -4.72 -13.78
CA PRO A 130 -0.10 -4.78 -14.59
C PRO A 130 -0.51 -3.37 -14.97
N ALA A 131 -0.56 -3.01 -16.25
CA ALA A 131 -0.83 -1.64 -16.69
C ALA A 131 -2.02 -1.03 -15.93
N ASN A 132 -1.78 0.08 -15.22
CA ASN A 132 -2.83 0.76 -14.47
C ASN A 132 -3.60 1.58 -15.51
N SER A 133 -4.64 0.99 -16.09
CA SER A 133 -5.48 1.63 -17.11
C SER A 133 -6.36 2.78 -16.59
N ALA A 134 -6.18 3.24 -15.34
CA ALA A 134 -7.15 4.11 -14.68
C ALA A 134 -6.62 5.43 -14.08
N THR A 135 -5.32 5.74 -14.10
CA THR A 135 -4.83 6.97 -13.44
C THR A 135 -4.59 8.17 -14.35
N SER A 136 -4.47 8.03 -15.67
CA SER A 136 -3.79 9.09 -16.44
C SER A 136 -4.58 9.83 -17.54
N THR A 137 -5.89 10.04 -17.38
CA THR A 137 -6.57 11.00 -18.30
C THR A 137 -7.79 11.75 -17.73
N SER A 138 -8.36 11.33 -16.59
CA SER A 138 -9.68 11.85 -16.20
C SER A 138 -9.68 13.16 -15.39
N ARG A 139 -8.57 13.58 -14.74
CA ARG A 139 -8.63 14.73 -13.80
C ARG A 139 -8.08 16.05 -14.31
N HIS A 140 -7.28 16.08 -15.37
CA HIS A 140 -6.74 17.34 -15.89
C HIS A 140 -7.70 18.13 -16.81
N ARG A 141 -8.85 17.56 -17.21
CA ARG A 141 -9.77 18.20 -18.15
C ARG A 141 -10.91 19.04 -17.53
N VAL A 142 -11.04 19.06 -16.20
CA VAL A 142 -12.19 19.74 -15.54
C VAL A 142 -11.88 21.18 -15.11
N ARG A 143 -10.63 21.65 -15.17
CA ARG A 143 -10.28 23.02 -14.74
C ARG A 143 -10.04 24.00 -15.90
N GLU A 144 -10.70 23.79 -17.03
CA GLU A 144 -10.74 24.80 -18.09
C GLU A 144 -12.13 24.87 -18.72
N LYS A 145 -12.76 26.04 -18.54
CA LYS A 145 -14.06 26.49 -19.08
C LYS A 145 -15.31 26.01 -18.34
N ARG A 146 -15.94 26.94 -17.60
CA ARG A 146 -17.23 27.56 -17.99
C ARG A 146 -17.64 28.67 -16.99
N LYS A 147 -17.78 29.89 -17.52
CA LYS A 147 -18.65 30.95 -17.00
C LYS A 147 -20.08 30.64 -17.49
N LEU A 148 -21.05 30.55 -16.55
CA LEU A 148 -22.52 30.79 -16.63
C LEU A 148 -23.37 30.22 -17.81
N PRO A 149 -24.73 30.17 -17.74
CA PRO A 149 -25.66 30.51 -16.64
C PRO A 149 -26.62 29.35 -16.25
N ASP A 150 -27.44 29.65 -15.25
CA ASP A 150 -28.52 28.86 -14.64
C ASP A 150 -29.50 28.22 -15.62
N ASP A 151 -29.90 26.97 -15.36
CA ASP A 151 -31.25 26.45 -15.62
C ASP A 151 -31.49 25.18 -14.79
N ASP A 152 -32.62 25.20 -14.07
CA ASP A 152 -33.12 24.17 -13.17
C ASP A 152 -33.54 22.88 -13.90
N VAL A 153 -33.01 21.73 -13.49
CA VAL A 153 -33.71 20.45 -13.63
C VAL A 153 -33.46 19.58 -12.40
N ALA A 154 -34.53 19.40 -11.62
CA ALA A 154 -34.60 18.45 -10.52
C ALA A 154 -34.49 17.01 -11.04
N CYS A 155 -33.60 16.23 -10.44
CA CYS A 155 -33.69 14.77 -10.48
C CYS A 155 -33.39 14.20 -9.09
N THR A 156 -34.46 13.73 -8.47
CA THR A 156 -34.50 13.00 -7.21
C THR A 156 -33.82 11.64 -7.35
N ALA A 157 -32.84 11.34 -6.51
CA ALA A 157 -32.50 9.98 -6.14
C ALA A 157 -31.94 9.96 -4.71
N SER A 158 -32.66 9.24 -3.84
CA SER A 158 -32.36 9.07 -2.42
C SER A 158 -30.94 8.60 -2.17
N ALA A 159 -30.20 9.39 -1.38
CA ALA A 159 -28.97 8.95 -0.75
C ALA A 159 -29.31 8.03 0.43
N THR A 160 -29.19 6.72 0.22
CA THR A 160 -29.18 5.77 1.34
C THR A 160 -27.85 5.96 2.08
N SER A 161 -27.94 6.58 3.25
CA SER A 161 -26.82 6.83 4.15
C SER A 161 -26.14 5.52 4.56
N PHE A 162 -24.82 5.46 4.34
CA PHE A 162 -23.93 4.35 4.71
C PHE A 162 -23.89 4.09 6.24
N GLN A 163 -24.53 4.96 7.04
CA GLN A 163 -24.62 4.83 8.49
C GLN A 163 -25.64 3.77 8.95
N ALA A 164 -26.60 3.39 8.10
CA ALA A 164 -27.63 2.41 8.44
C ALA A 164 -27.17 0.94 8.41
N VAL A 165 -25.98 0.65 7.87
CA VAL A 165 -25.44 -0.72 7.74
C VAL A 165 -24.54 -1.10 8.93
N ILE A 166 -24.22 -0.15 9.82
CA ILE A 166 -23.31 -0.39 10.95
C ILE A 166 -24.04 -0.87 12.21
N ASP A 167 -25.36 -0.65 12.33
CA ASP A 167 -26.12 -0.93 13.57
C ASP A 167 -26.77 -2.31 13.66
N GLU A 168 -26.57 -3.23 12.70
CA GLU A 168 -27.26 -4.54 12.69
C GLU A 168 -26.43 -5.74 13.20
N HIS A 169 -25.24 -5.53 13.79
CA HIS A 169 -24.42 -6.65 14.30
C HIS A 169 -23.91 -6.49 15.74
N ARG A 170 -24.58 -5.68 16.56
CA ARG A 170 -24.30 -5.63 18.01
C ARG A 170 -25.34 -6.42 18.80
N GLY A 171 -25.30 -7.74 18.67
CA GLY A 171 -26.17 -8.61 19.45
C GLY A 171 -25.60 -10.02 19.55
N ALA A 172 -25.37 -10.45 20.79
CA ALA A 172 -24.98 -11.79 21.23
C ALA A 172 -23.50 -12.15 21.09
N GLU A 173 -22.78 -12.04 22.21
CA GLU A 173 -21.87 -13.10 22.66
C GLU A 173 -21.70 -12.96 24.19
N SER A 174 -22.49 -13.77 24.91
CA SER A 174 -22.26 -14.10 26.32
C SER A 174 -21.08 -15.04 26.40
N THR A 175 -20.01 -14.63 27.09
CA THR A 175 -18.91 -15.52 27.47
C THR A 175 -18.97 -15.83 28.94
N SER A 176 -18.95 -17.14 29.18
CA SER A 176 -18.98 -17.88 30.43
C SER A 176 -17.95 -17.46 31.47
N ASP A 177 -18.40 -17.48 32.72
CA ASP A 177 -17.60 -17.51 33.93
C ASP A 177 -16.65 -18.72 33.95
N GLY A 178 -15.36 -18.44 34.12
CA GLY A 178 -14.28 -19.41 34.23
C GLY A 178 -13.33 -18.95 35.33
N ASP A 179 -13.73 -19.29 36.54
CA ASP A 179 -13.02 -19.22 37.82
C ASP A 179 -11.68 -19.97 37.78
N SER A 180 -10.57 -19.29 38.10
CA SER A 180 -9.32 -19.94 38.55
C SER A 180 -8.34 -18.92 39.16
N SER A 181 -8.25 -18.95 40.49
CA SER A 181 -7.03 -18.97 41.31
C SER A 181 -5.78 -18.21 40.82
N ASP A 182 -5.34 -17.20 41.58
CA ASP A 182 -4.17 -17.35 42.47
C ASP A 182 -3.93 -16.08 43.29
N ALA A 183 -3.91 -16.25 44.60
CA ALA A 183 -3.67 -15.23 45.60
C ALA A 183 -2.17 -15.10 45.91
N ASP A 184 -1.74 -13.85 46.00
CA ASP A 184 -0.85 -13.25 47.01
C ASP A 184 0.21 -14.14 47.68
N ASP A 185 1.49 -13.80 47.50
CA ASP A 185 2.32 -13.29 48.61
C ASP A 185 3.69 -12.81 48.13
N HIS A 186 4.03 -11.54 48.40
CA HIS A 186 5.31 -11.19 49.03
C HIS A 186 5.40 -9.70 49.40
N PRO A 187 5.94 -9.35 50.58
CA PRO A 187 5.83 -8.01 51.14
C PRO A 187 7.09 -7.13 50.94
N SER A 188 6.81 -5.82 50.93
CA SER A 188 7.44 -4.74 51.73
C SER A 188 8.96 -4.58 51.77
N GLY A 189 9.44 -3.36 51.49
CA GLY A 189 10.71 -2.92 52.07
C GLY A 189 11.36 -1.62 51.59
N TYR A 190 10.83 -0.49 52.06
CA TYR A 190 11.55 0.73 52.52
C TYR A 190 12.30 1.70 51.57
N ALA A 191 11.98 2.99 51.81
CA ALA A 191 12.89 4.11 52.09
C ALA A 191 13.01 5.28 51.07
N THR A 192 12.19 6.31 51.31
CA THR A 192 12.55 7.73 51.60
C THR A 192 13.61 8.49 50.76
N ASN A 193 13.13 9.44 49.93
CA ASN A 193 13.36 10.93 49.91
C ASN A 193 14.76 11.55 50.20
N PRO A 194 15.04 12.87 49.92
CA PRO A 194 14.44 13.86 49.00
C PRO A 194 15.45 14.85 48.32
N LYS A 195 14.91 15.76 47.47
CA LYS A 195 15.24 17.20 47.27
C LYS A 195 16.68 17.67 46.92
N THR A 196 16.76 18.35 45.77
CA THR A 196 17.24 19.75 45.46
C THR A 196 17.82 19.74 44.03
N ARG A 197 17.75 20.74 43.15
CA ARG A 197 17.79 22.21 43.31
C ARG A 197 17.31 22.87 41.99
N ARG A 198 16.68 24.04 42.13
CA ARG A 198 16.22 24.97 41.08
C ARG A 198 17.35 25.68 40.31
N LEU A 199 16.92 26.38 39.25
CA LEU A 199 17.52 27.47 38.44
C LEU A 199 17.89 26.96 37.03
N ALA A 200 17.48 27.56 35.89
CA ALA A 200 17.12 28.94 35.62
C ALA A 200 16.13 29.08 34.43
N THR A 201 15.44 30.22 34.46
CA THR A 201 14.63 30.85 33.42
C THR A 201 15.40 31.12 32.13
N GLY A 202 14.76 30.87 30.98
CA GLY A 202 15.18 31.34 29.67
C GLY A 202 13.99 31.46 28.72
N ASN A 203 13.48 32.69 28.58
CA ASN A 203 12.43 33.07 27.64
C ASN A 203 12.88 32.86 26.19
N GLY A 204 12.19 31.98 25.46
CA GLY A 204 12.33 31.82 24.02
C GLY A 204 10.96 31.72 23.37
N LYS A 205 10.45 32.84 22.86
CA LYS A 205 9.30 32.89 21.96
C LYS A 205 9.63 32.06 20.71
N GLN A 206 8.98 30.91 20.53
CA GLN A 206 8.93 30.23 19.24
C GLN A 206 7.48 29.88 18.88
N ALA A 207 7.14 30.26 17.66
CA ALA A 207 5.81 30.24 17.08
C ALA A 207 5.21 28.82 17.09
N ASN A 208 4.01 28.71 17.65
CA ASN A 208 3.11 27.58 17.45
C ASN A 208 2.65 27.56 15.99
N ARG A 209 3.46 26.94 15.12
CA ARG A 209 3.01 26.50 13.81
C ARG A 209 2.46 25.09 13.99
N THR A 210 1.14 25.01 14.11
CA THR A 210 0.34 23.79 14.18
C THR A 210 0.67 22.88 12.99
N ARG A 211 1.67 21.99 13.14
CA ARG A 211 1.88 20.86 12.23
C ARG A 211 0.78 19.85 12.52
N ARG A 212 -0.31 19.97 11.77
CA ARG A 212 -1.38 18.98 11.70
C ARG A 212 -0.83 17.76 10.94
N THR A 213 -0.01 16.96 11.60
CA THR A 213 0.38 15.63 11.11
C THR A 213 -0.84 14.73 11.28
N THR A 214 -1.56 14.48 10.18
CA THR A 214 -2.62 13.49 10.14
C THR A 214 -1.98 12.11 10.34
N PHE A 215 -1.94 11.67 11.59
CA PHE A 215 -1.72 10.28 11.94
C PHE A 215 -2.87 9.48 11.31
N VAL A 216 -2.59 8.79 10.20
CA VAL A 216 -3.56 7.84 9.63
C VAL A 216 -3.61 6.66 10.59
N ASN A 217 -4.79 6.44 11.15
CA ASN A 217 -5.05 5.38 12.12
C ASN A 217 -4.85 4.03 11.42
N THR A 218 -4.07 3.15 12.02
CA THR A 218 -3.69 1.87 11.40
C THR A 218 -4.90 0.97 11.15
N LYS A 219 -5.97 1.15 11.93
CA LYS A 219 -7.26 0.48 11.71
C LYS A 219 -7.95 0.92 10.42
N GLU A 220 -7.83 2.19 10.04
CA GLU A 220 -8.38 2.71 8.77
C GLU A 220 -7.62 2.13 7.58
N MET A 221 -6.30 1.99 7.71
CA MET A 221 -5.47 1.37 6.70
C MET A 221 -5.82 -0.11 6.47
N ASP A 222 -6.02 -0.88 7.54
CA ASP A 222 -6.45 -2.28 7.44
C ASP A 222 -7.84 -2.39 6.78
N ALA A 223 -8.77 -1.51 7.12
CA ALA A 223 -10.09 -1.44 6.49
C ALA A 223 -10.00 -1.12 4.98
N ILE A 224 -9.12 -0.18 4.60
CA ILE A 224 -8.86 0.14 3.18
C ILE A 224 -8.29 -1.07 2.44
N MET A 225 -7.36 -1.80 3.03
CA MET A 225 -6.76 -2.99 2.43
C MET A 225 -7.77 -4.13 2.26
N VAL A 226 -8.68 -4.32 3.22
CA VAL A 226 -9.79 -5.29 3.12
C VAL A 226 -10.75 -4.88 1.99
N ALA A 227 -11.12 -3.60 1.92
CA ALA A 227 -12.00 -3.09 0.87
C ALA A 227 -11.38 -3.23 -0.54
N PHE A 228 -10.06 -3.01 -0.66
CA PHE A 228 -9.33 -3.20 -1.91
C PHE A 228 -9.35 -4.67 -2.34
N ARG A 229 -9.05 -5.60 -1.42
CA ARG A 229 -9.10 -7.05 -1.70
C ARG A 229 -10.48 -7.49 -2.18
N LYS A 230 -11.54 -7.05 -1.48
CA LYS A 230 -12.93 -7.36 -1.84
C LYS A 230 -13.32 -6.82 -3.22
N THR A 231 -12.83 -5.62 -3.58
CA THR A 231 -13.07 -5.04 -4.91
C THR A 231 -12.33 -5.82 -5.99
N SER A 232 -11.08 -6.23 -5.73
CA SER A 232 -10.31 -7.07 -6.63
C SER A 232 -10.99 -8.42 -6.89
N ASP A 233 -11.50 -9.07 -5.82
CA ASP A 233 -12.19 -10.35 -5.94
C ASP A 233 -13.47 -10.23 -6.79
N ARG A 234 -14.23 -9.14 -6.62
CA ARG A 234 -15.41 -8.84 -7.46
C ARG A 234 -15.05 -8.65 -8.93
N MET A 235 -13.94 -7.98 -9.22
CA MET A 235 -13.48 -7.75 -10.60
C MET A 235 -13.07 -9.07 -11.27
N ASN A 236 -12.39 -9.95 -10.53
CA ASN A 236 -12.04 -11.29 -11.00
C ASN A 236 -13.30 -12.13 -11.27
N GLN A 237 -14.30 -12.07 -10.39
CA GLN A 237 -15.58 -12.74 -10.61
C GLN A 237 -16.31 -12.24 -11.86
N LEU A 238 -16.31 -10.92 -12.11
CA LEU A 238 -16.91 -10.35 -13.33
C LEU A 238 -16.17 -10.81 -14.58
N THR A 239 -14.84 -10.89 -14.53
CA THR A 239 -14.01 -11.38 -15.63
C THR A 239 -14.38 -12.83 -15.99
N HIS A 240 -14.46 -13.72 -15.00
CA HIS A 240 -14.90 -15.10 -15.23
C HIS A 240 -16.34 -15.21 -15.76
N ARG A 241 -17.26 -14.34 -15.32
CA ARG A 241 -18.63 -14.32 -15.86
C ARG A 241 -18.65 -13.89 -17.33
N LEU A 242 -17.82 -12.94 -17.72
CA LEU A 242 -17.69 -12.53 -19.12
C LEU A 242 -17.11 -13.67 -19.98
N GLU A 243 -16.06 -14.34 -19.53
CA GLU A 243 -15.49 -15.51 -20.23
C GLU A 243 -16.54 -16.63 -20.43
N HIS A 244 -17.36 -16.88 -19.41
CA HIS A 244 -18.44 -17.86 -19.50
C HIS A 244 -19.52 -17.46 -20.51
N LEU A 245 -19.92 -16.18 -20.54
CA LEU A 245 -20.89 -15.69 -21.53
C LEU A 245 -20.35 -15.77 -22.96
N VAL A 246 -19.08 -15.42 -23.18
CA VAL A 246 -18.40 -15.58 -24.49
C VAL A 246 -18.40 -17.05 -24.93
N THR A 247 -18.21 -17.98 -23.99
CA THR A 247 -18.24 -19.42 -24.29
C THR A 247 -19.64 -19.90 -24.70
N ILE A 248 -20.69 -19.37 -24.06
CA ILE A 248 -22.09 -19.67 -24.44
C ILE A 248 -22.40 -19.13 -25.84
N ASP A 249 -21.99 -17.89 -26.13
CA ASP A 249 -22.27 -17.25 -27.41
C ASP A 249 -21.60 -17.98 -28.58
N ARG A 250 -20.34 -18.43 -28.39
CA ARG A 250 -19.63 -19.26 -29.38
C ARG A 250 -20.33 -20.59 -29.66
N ARG A 251 -20.95 -21.22 -28.66
CA ARG A 251 -21.75 -22.45 -28.89
C ARG A 251 -23.00 -22.17 -29.70
N ARG A 252 -23.70 -21.06 -29.42
CA ARG A 252 -24.89 -20.66 -30.18
C ARG A 252 -24.58 -20.35 -31.65
N GLN A 253 -23.44 -19.74 -31.95
CA GLN A 253 -23.03 -19.44 -33.33
C GLN A 253 -22.55 -20.67 -34.10
N GLY A 254 -21.98 -21.68 -33.43
CA GLY A 254 -21.48 -22.89 -34.08
C GLY A 254 -22.55 -23.94 -34.42
N ASP A 255 -23.74 -23.85 -33.80
CA ASP A 255 -24.84 -24.80 -34.03
C ASP A 255 -25.69 -24.47 -35.27
N ASP A 256 -25.45 -23.33 -35.95
CA ASP A 256 -26.24 -22.88 -37.11
C ASP A 256 -25.64 -23.31 -38.48
N ASP A 257 -24.37 -23.74 -38.51
CA ASP A 257 -23.67 -24.14 -39.75
C ASP A 257 -23.88 -25.62 -40.13
N GLY A 258 -24.66 -26.39 -39.35
CA GLY A 258 -24.77 -27.85 -39.48
C GLY A 258 -25.99 -28.39 -40.23
N ALA A 259 -26.93 -27.54 -40.68
CA ALA A 259 -28.25 -28.01 -41.13
C ALA A 259 -28.44 -28.16 -42.65
N ASP A 260 -27.43 -27.93 -43.50
CA ASP A 260 -27.63 -27.84 -44.96
C ASP A 260 -26.77 -28.81 -45.82
N GLN A 261 -26.62 -30.06 -45.37
CA GLN A 261 -26.05 -31.13 -46.21
C GLN A 261 -26.89 -32.41 -46.15
N SER A 262 -28.06 -32.39 -46.78
CA SER A 262 -28.81 -33.61 -47.15
C SER A 262 -29.76 -33.32 -48.31
N VAL A 263 -29.22 -33.33 -49.54
CA VAL A 263 -29.98 -33.58 -50.79
C VAL A 263 -29.12 -34.45 -51.70
#